data_AF-A0A917D4S2-F1
#
_entry.id   AF-A0A917D4S2-F1
#
_cell.length_a   1.000
_cell.length_b   1.000
_cell.length_c   1.000
_cell.angle_alpha   90.00
_cell.angle_beta   90.00
_cell.angle_gamma   90.00
#
_symmetry.space_group_name_H-M   'P 1'
#
loop_
_entity.id
_entity.type
_entity.pdbx_description
1 polymer ?
#
loop_
_entity_poly.entity_id
_entity_poly.type
_entity_poly.pdbx_seq_one_letter_code
_entity_poly.pdbx_strand_id
1 'polypeptide(L)'
;MKRLLTIMSLVLIVFIAVSCTSQKNITKKDQVEDTILKKIQSYTLNESNYLLFVESPTTANKKITLFLPYSVNNMNIKEISLIQDNEQVTNKTTVNSPNILDNKLYFTLNEFIPSFNKAQLTLDNGKTVVINTGQYILQKYISEENIPENKLKFLDSGNFQNKLGKITYSAKFNYKEKSAEQDVDIILPDDLISLRKTIDFKQVSVSDTLATFKLGLSFPKSEFTKLHVNSLTFEVLWFQKYSDKNAVILIGSIPITLNDYQ
;
A
#
# COMPACT_ATOMS: atom_id res chain seq x y z
N MET A 1 58.84 11.91 -47.90
CA MET A 1 57.50 12.51 -47.64
C MET A 1 56.32 11.67 -48.16
N LYS A 2 56.40 10.98 -49.30
CA LYS A 2 55.28 10.15 -49.82
C LYS A 2 54.87 8.95 -48.93
N ARG A 3 55.79 8.35 -48.17
CA ARG A 3 55.48 7.21 -47.26
C ARG A 3 54.80 7.61 -45.94
N LEU A 4 54.95 8.86 -45.50
CA LEU A 4 54.31 9.36 -44.28
C LEU A 4 52.83 9.69 -44.54
N LEU A 5 52.50 10.19 -45.73
CA LEU A 5 51.13 10.50 -46.14
C LEU A 5 50.25 9.25 -46.26
N THR A 6 50.82 8.13 -46.70
CA THR A 6 50.09 6.86 -46.84
C THR A 6 49.73 6.21 -45.50
N ILE A 7 50.55 6.41 -44.45
CA ILE A 7 50.28 5.86 -43.11
C ILE A 7 49.22 6.70 -42.40
N MET A 8 49.24 8.03 -42.55
CA MET A 8 48.22 8.91 -41.98
C MET A 8 46.82 8.71 -42.58
N SER A 9 46.75 8.38 -43.88
CA SER A 9 45.47 8.10 -44.55
C SER A 9 44.84 6.77 -44.09
N LEU A 10 45.66 5.77 -43.76
CA LEU A 10 45.17 4.46 -43.30
C LEU A 10 44.61 4.51 -41.87
N VAL A 11 45.19 5.32 -40.98
CA VAL A 11 44.73 5.49 -39.60
C VAL A 11 43.39 6.24 -39.54
N LEU A 12 43.13 7.17 -40.46
CA LEU A 12 41.87 7.90 -40.52
C LEU A 12 40.67 7.01 -40.95
N ILE A 13 40.92 6.00 -41.80
CA ILE A 13 39.88 5.06 -42.26
C ILE A 13 39.48 4.09 -41.15
N VAL A 14 40.42 3.69 -40.28
CA VAL A 14 40.12 2.82 -39.12
C VAL A 14 39.30 3.57 -38.06
N PHE A 15 39.52 4.87 -37.87
CA PHE A 15 38.71 5.67 -36.92
C PHE A 15 37.26 5.92 -37.40
N ILE A 16 37.03 6.03 -38.72
CA ILE A 16 35.67 6.18 -39.25
C ILE A 16 34.90 4.85 -39.16
N ALA A 17 35.58 3.70 -39.29
CA ALA A 17 34.95 2.39 -39.18
C ALA A 17 34.54 2.00 -37.74
N VAL A 18 35.25 2.50 -36.72
CA VAL A 18 34.89 2.27 -35.29
C VAL A 18 33.88 3.30 -34.77
N SER A 19 33.68 4.41 -35.49
CA SER A 19 32.67 5.42 -35.18
C SER A 19 31.30 5.12 -35.77
N CYS A 20 31.10 3.96 -36.42
CA CYS A 20 29.78 3.37 -36.61
C CYS A 20 29.32 2.82 -35.24
N THR A 21 29.10 3.78 -34.35
CA THR A 21 28.48 3.64 -33.05
C THR A 21 27.34 2.64 -33.14
N SER A 22 27.36 1.67 -32.23
CA SER A 22 26.26 0.77 -31.94
C SER A 22 25.00 1.57 -31.69
N GLN A 23 24.26 1.88 -32.76
CA GLN A 23 22.93 2.41 -32.70
C GLN A 23 22.09 1.25 -32.21
N LYS A 24 21.93 1.16 -30.88
CA LYS A 24 20.99 0.24 -30.24
C LYS A 24 19.67 0.43 -30.99
N ASN A 25 19.27 -0.57 -31.78
CA ASN A 25 17.95 -0.60 -32.40
C ASN A 25 16.95 -0.66 -31.25
N ILE A 26 16.48 0.51 -30.80
CA ILE A 26 15.40 0.61 -29.82
C ILE A 26 14.18 0.04 -30.53
N THR A 27 13.73 -1.13 -30.09
CA THR A 27 12.57 -1.76 -30.72
C THR A 27 11.32 -0.97 -30.40
N LYS A 28 10.29 -1.07 -31.25
CA LYS A 28 8.98 -0.43 -31.01
C LYS A 28 8.38 -0.82 -29.64
N LYS A 29 8.71 -2.02 -29.14
CA LYS A 29 8.31 -2.51 -27.82
C LYS A 29 8.98 -1.70 -26.69
N ASP A 30 10.28 -1.47 -26.80
CA ASP A 30 11.05 -0.68 -25.81
C ASP A 30 10.54 0.77 -25.73
N GLN A 31 10.16 1.37 -26.87
CA GLN A 31 9.59 2.73 -26.91
C GLN A 31 8.22 2.84 -26.21
N VAL A 32 7.37 1.82 -26.37
CA VAL A 32 6.05 1.77 -25.72
C VAL A 32 6.20 1.60 -24.20
N GLU A 33 7.10 0.72 -23.77
CA GLU A 33 7.39 0.50 -22.34
C GLU A 33 7.93 1.79 -21.69
N ASP A 34 8.92 2.44 -22.30
CA ASP A 34 9.47 3.71 -21.79
C ASP A 34 8.40 4.82 -21.73
N THR A 35 7.43 4.83 -22.66
CA THR A 35 6.32 5.78 -22.64
C THR A 35 5.35 5.51 -21.49
N ILE A 36 5.04 4.25 -21.21
CA ILE A 36 4.17 3.86 -20.09
C ILE A 36 4.85 4.20 -18.75
N LEU A 37 6.14 3.89 -18.60
CA LEU A 37 6.90 4.22 -17.39
C LEU A 37 6.92 5.73 -17.11
N LYS A 38 7.11 6.56 -18.14
CA LYS A 38 7.01 8.03 -18.01
C LYS A 38 5.61 8.50 -17.61
N LYS A 39 4.55 7.85 -18.12
CA LYS A 39 3.17 8.16 -17.72
C LYS A 39 2.91 7.79 -16.25
N ILE A 40 3.44 6.67 -15.77
CA ILE A 40 3.35 6.28 -14.37
C ILE A 40 4.07 7.29 -13.47
N GLN A 41 5.29 7.69 -13.85
CA GLN A 41 6.10 8.67 -13.10
C GLN A 41 5.44 10.05 -12.99
N SER A 42 4.71 10.47 -14.03
CA SER A 42 4.02 11.77 -14.07
C SER A 42 2.62 11.73 -13.46
N TYR A 43 2.07 10.54 -13.18
CA TYR A 43 0.77 10.41 -12.55
C TYR A 43 0.86 10.82 -11.08
N THR A 44 -0.06 11.68 -10.66
CA THR A 44 -0.17 12.15 -9.28
C THR A 44 -1.41 11.51 -8.65
N LEU A 45 -1.19 10.80 -7.54
CA LEU A 45 -2.25 10.22 -6.72
C LEU A 45 -2.56 11.15 -5.55
N ASN A 46 -3.77 11.71 -5.55
CA ASN A 46 -4.28 12.56 -4.48
C ASN A 46 -5.08 11.70 -3.50
N GLU A 47 -4.41 10.78 -2.82
CA GLU A 47 -5.01 9.82 -1.91
C GLU A 47 -4.26 9.83 -0.57
N SER A 48 -4.95 9.51 0.53
CA SER A 48 -4.30 9.23 1.81
C SER A 48 -4.75 7.90 2.40
N ASN A 49 -3.80 7.12 2.88
CA ASN A 49 -3.97 5.78 3.39
C ASN A 49 -3.49 5.72 4.85
N TYR A 50 -4.42 5.55 5.79
CA TYR A 50 -4.16 5.45 7.23
C TYR A 50 -4.20 3.97 7.65
N LEU A 51 -3.04 3.35 7.80
CA LEU A 51 -2.93 1.91 8.00
C LEU A 51 -2.41 1.57 9.40
N LEU A 52 -2.68 0.35 9.84
CA LEU A 52 -2.15 -0.22 11.08
C LEU A 52 -1.05 -1.23 10.76
N PHE A 53 0.11 -1.04 11.37
CA PHE A 53 1.21 -2.02 11.39
C PHE A 53 1.13 -2.79 12.71
N VAL A 54 0.55 -3.99 12.67
CA VAL A 54 0.41 -4.84 13.84
C VAL A 54 1.70 -5.62 14.07
N GLU A 55 2.34 -5.35 15.20
CA GLU A 55 3.51 -6.07 15.67
C GLU A 55 3.10 -7.00 16.81
N SER A 56 3.46 -8.28 16.70
CA SER A 56 3.19 -9.31 17.68
C SER A 56 4.46 -10.14 17.92
N PRO A 57 4.54 -10.93 19.01
CA PRO A 57 5.73 -11.72 19.32
C PRO A 57 6.16 -12.69 18.21
N THR A 58 5.23 -13.10 17.34
CA THR A 58 5.45 -14.09 16.27
C THR A 58 5.40 -13.52 14.87
N THR A 59 4.83 -12.33 14.66
CA THR A 59 4.70 -11.71 13.33
C THR A 59 4.78 -10.19 13.41
N ALA A 60 5.58 -9.59 12.52
CA ALA A 60 5.74 -8.14 12.38
C ALA A 60 5.89 -7.80 10.89
N ASN A 61 4.84 -8.04 10.10
CA ASN A 61 4.85 -7.72 8.68
C ASN A 61 3.55 -7.06 8.24
N LYS A 62 3.64 -6.27 7.17
CA LYS A 62 2.50 -5.56 6.58
C LYS A 62 2.51 -5.70 5.07
N LYS A 63 1.48 -6.33 4.51
CA LYS A 63 1.26 -6.34 3.06
C LYS A 63 0.76 -4.97 2.62
N ILE A 64 1.39 -4.42 1.59
CA ILE A 64 1.00 -3.18 0.92
C ILE A 64 0.62 -3.51 -0.53
N THR A 65 -0.43 -2.86 -1.00
CA THR A 65 -0.87 -2.93 -2.40
C THR A 65 -0.90 -1.51 -2.95
N LEU A 66 -0.15 -1.27 -4.03
CA LEU A 66 -0.17 -0.02 -4.78
C LEU A 66 -0.91 -0.23 -6.10
N PHE A 67 -1.85 0.65 -6.41
CA PHE A 67 -2.55 0.64 -7.70
C PHE A 67 -1.75 1.44 -8.72
N LEU A 68 -1.48 0.81 -9.86
CA LEU A 68 -0.81 1.45 -10.99
C LEU A 68 -1.88 2.04 -11.93
N PRO A 69 -1.72 3.30 -12.38
CA PRO A 69 -2.71 3.98 -13.21
C PRO A 69 -2.82 3.42 -14.64
N TYR A 70 -1.83 2.61 -15.05
CA TYR A 70 -1.77 2.00 -16.37
C TYR A 70 -1.41 0.53 -16.22
N SER A 71 -1.88 -0.27 -17.18
CA SER A 71 -1.54 -1.68 -17.19
C SER A 71 -0.08 -1.87 -17.53
N VAL A 72 0.61 -2.60 -16.66
CA VAL A 72 2.01 -2.96 -16.85
C VAL A 72 2.11 -4.46 -16.75
N ASN A 73 2.41 -5.08 -17.89
CA ASN A 73 2.68 -6.50 -17.93
C ASN A 73 4.14 -6.71 -17.52
N ASN A 74 4.33 -7.22 -16.31
CA ASN A 74 5.60 -7.72 -15.79
C ASN A 74 6.76 -6.70 -15.84
N MET A 75 6.88 -5.83 -14.84
CA MET A 75 8.16 -5.18 -14.55
C MET A 75 9.02 -6.18 -13.79
N ASN A 76 10.18 -6.55 -14.34
CA ASN A 76 11.16 -7.35 -13.64
C ASN A 76 11.81 -6.51 -12.53
N ILE A 77 11.09 -6.34 -11.42
CA ILE A 77 11.49 -5.51 -10.28
C ILE A 77 12.50 -6.30 -9.45
N LYS A 78 13.71 -5.76 -9.34
CA LYS A 78 14.77 -6.30 -8.51
C LYS A 78 14.64 -5.84 -7.06
N GLU A 79 14.32 -4.56 -6.87
CA GLU A 79 14.31 -3.90 -5.57
C GLU A 79 13.25 -2.80 -5.57
N ILE A 80 12.71 -2.52 -4.38
CA ILE A 80 11.82 -1.39 -4.12
C ILE A 80 12.33 -0.64 -2.90
N SER A 81 12.41 0.67 -3.02
CA SER A 81 12.69 1.59 -1.92
C SER A 81 11.51 2.53 -1.74
N LEU A 82 11.07 2.76 -0.51
CA LEU A 82 10.03 3.73 -0.21
C LEU A 82 10.66 5.05 0.18
N ILE A 83 9.98 6.12 -0.21
CA ILE A 83 10.47 7.49 -0.09
C ILE A 83 9.37 8.36 0.54
N GLN A 84 9.75 9.20 1.50
CA GLN A 84 8.94 10.29 2.03
C GLN A 84 9.63 11.61 1.66
N ASP A 85 8.96 12.49 0.92
CA ASP A 85 9.44 13.85 0.61
C ASP A 85 10.87 13.91 0.03
N ASN A 86 11.22 12.88 -0.76
CA ASN A 86 12.52 12.65 -1.41
C ASN A 86 13.60 12.00 -0.54
N GLU A 87 13.27 11.60 0.69
CA GLU A 87 14.17 10.84 1.56
C GLU A 87 13.85 9.35 1.56
N GLN A 88 14.92 8.56 1.44
CA GLN A 88 15.05 7.16 1.81
C GLN A 88 14.35 6.76 3.13
N VAL A 89 13.18 6.13 3.15
CA VAL A 89 12.59 5.63 4.42
C VAL A 89 12.63 4.10 4.61
N THR A 90 13.03 3.36 3.58
CA THR A 90 13.27 1.90 3.67
C THR A 90 14.74 1.56 3.75
N ASN A 91 15.05 0.47 4.47
CA ASN A 91 16.31 -0.26 4.31
C ASN A 91 16.19 -1.35 3.22
N LYS A 92 17.31 -1.90 2.75
CA LYS A 92 17.34 -2.88 1.64
C LYS A 92 16.60 -4.19 1.94
N THR A 93 16.42 -4.54 3.20
CA THR A 93 15.82 -5.81 3.68
C THR A 93 14.33 -5.69 3.98
N THR A 94 13.77 -4.49 3.83
CA THR A 94 12.43 -4.15 4.31
C THR A 94 11.34 -4.75 3.44
N VAL A 95 11.64 -5.07 2.17
CA VAL A 95 10.60 -5.42 1.19
C VAL A 95 10.87 -6.73 0.46
N ASN A 96 9.97 -7.69 0.61
CA ASN A 96 10.00 -8.97 -0.12
C ASN A 96 8.86 -9.07 -1.15
N SER A 97 9.17 -9.76 -2.26
CA SER A 97 8.22 -10.22 -3.28
C SER A 97 7.42 -9.14 -4.03
N PRO A 98 8.07 -8.13 -4.66
CA PRO A 98 7.36 -7.22 -5.56
C PRO A 98 6.79 -8.02 -6.73
N ASN A 99 5.48 -8.16 -6.79
CA ASN A 99 4.79 -8.77 -7.92
C ASN A 99 3.78 -7.79 -8.48
N ILE A 100 3.69 -7.72 -9.81
CA ILE A 100 2.64 -6.99 -10.51
C ILE A 100 1.62 -7.99 -11.04
N LEU A 101 0.40 -7.90 -10.52
CA LEU A 101 -0.75 -8.65 -11.02
C LEU A 101 -1.95 -7.70 -11.11
N ASP A 102 -2.63 -7.70 -12.25
CA ASP A 102 -3.83 -6.89 -12.49
C ASP A 102 -3.66 -5.40 -12.14
N ASN A 103 -2.55 -4.80 -12.59
CA ASN A 103 -2.19 -3.39 -12.37
C ASN A 103 -1.97 -3.03 -10.91
N LYS A 104 -1.68 -4.00 -10.06
CA LYS A 104 -1.36 -3.79 -8.65
C LYS A 104 0.03 -4.29 -8.36
N LEU A 105 0.84 -3.44 -7.73
CA LEU A 105 2.11 -3.82 -7.18
C LEU A 105 1.91 -4.22 -5.72
N TYR A 106 2.23 -5.48 -5.41
CA TYR A 106 2.15 -6.03 -4.07
C TYR A 106 3.54 -6.15 -3.48
N PHE A 107 3.69 -5.80 -2.21
CA PHE A 107 4.92 -6.05 -1.48
C PHE A 107 4.66 -6.15 0.03
N THR A 108 5.61 -6.70 0.77
CA THR A 108 5.49 -6.85 2.23
C THR A 108 6.56 -6.03 2.94
N LEU A 109 6.13 -5.16 3.87
CA LEU A 109 6.99 -4.49 4.83
C LEU A 109 7.32 -5.44 5.97
N ASN A 110 8.60 -5.68 6.24
CA ASN A 110 9.07 -6.50 7.35
C ASN A 110 9.49 -5.69 8.59
N GLU A 111 9.40 -4.36 8.50
CA GLU A 111 9.65 -3.43 9.60
C GLU A 111 8.66 -2.28 9.52
N PHE A 112 8.51 -1.57 10.63
CA PHE A 112 7.64 -0.42 10.71
C PHE A 112 8.25 0.78 9.97
N ILE A 113 7.50 1.30 8.99
CA ILE A 113 7.81 2.55 8.30
C ILE A 113 6.67 3.52 8.60
N PRO A 114 6.91 4.64 9.30
CA PRO A 114 5.85 5.57 9.70
C PRO A 114 5.05 6.14 8.53
N SER A 115 5.73 6.50 7.43
CA SER A 115 5.07 7.10 6.28
C SER A 115 5.91 6.99 5.02
N PHE A 116 5.25 7.03 3.87
CA PHE A 116 5.88 7.21 2.56
C PHE A 116 4.87 7.80 1.58
N ASN A 117 5.36 8.49 0.54
CA ASN A 117 4.53 9.03 -0.53
C ASN A 117 4.99 8.66 -1.94
N LYS A 118 6.10 7.93 -2.05
CA LYS A 118 6.63 7.42 -3.30
C LYS A 118 7.23 6.03 -3.11
N ALA A 119 7.24 5.25 -4.19
CA ALA A 119 7.97 3.99 -4.31
C ALA A 119 8.94 4.08 -5.50
N GLN A 120 10.23 3.88 -5.25
CA GLN A 120 11.25 3.77 -6.29
C GLN A 120 11.53 2.29 -6.56
N LEU A 121 11.23 1.85 -7.78
CA LEU A 121 11.51 0.50 -8.26
C LEU A 121 12.83 0.50 -9.02
N THR A 122 13.73 -0.41 -8.68
CA THR A 122 14.91 -0.72 -9.48
C THR A 122 14.63 -1.99 -10.26
N LEU A 123 14.72 -1.92 -11.58
CA LEU A 123 14.50 -3.05 -12.48
C LEU A 123 15.78 -3.87 -12.67
N ASP A 124 15.65 -5.12 -13.13
CA ASP A 124 16.79 -6.01 -13.39
C ASP A 124 17.82 -5.43 -14.38
N ASN A 125 17.37 -4.58 -15.31
CA ASN A 125 18.23 -3.89 -16.26
C ASN A 125 18.92 -2.63 -15.68
N GLY A 126 18.74 -2.35 -14.39
CA GLY A 126 19.30 -1.20 -13.68
C GLY A 126 18.55 0.12 -13.87
N LYS A 127 17.48 0.16 -14.69
CA LYS A 127 16.60 1.34 -14.79
C LYS A 127 15.83 1.52 -13.48
N THR A 128 15.58 2.78 -13.12
CA THR A 128 14.74 3.12 -11.96
C THR A 128 13.42 3.74 -12.40
N VAL A 129 12.36 3.42 -11.67
CA VAL A 129 11.01 3.94 -11.90
C VAL A 129 10.45 4.45 -10.58
N VAL A 130 10.15 5.74 -10.49
CA VAL A 130 9.52 6.34 -9.32
C VAL A 130 8.01 6.39 -9.52
N ILE A 131 7.26 5.86 -8.56
CA ILE A 131 5.81 5.85 -8.55
C ILE A 131 5.36 6.76 -7.41
N ASN A 132 4.54 7.77 -7.70
CA ASN A 132 3.84 8.51 -6.64
C ASN A 132 2.72 7.62 -6.12
N THR A 133 2.66 7.39 -4.81
CA THR A 133 1.72 6.42 -4.22
C THR A 133 0.51 7.07 -3.58
N GLY A 134 0.45 8.41 -3.55
CA GLY A 134 -0.34 9.11 -2.53
C GLY A 134 0.32 8.95 -1.17
N GLN A 135 -0.28 9.55 -0.14
CA GLN A 135 0.29 9.53 1.21
C GLN A 135 -0.09 8.24 1.94
N TYR A 136 0.89 7.46 2.37
CA TYR A 136 0.71 6.36 3.31
C TYR A 136 1.19 6.81 4.69
N ILE A 137 0.36 6.60 5.71
CA ILE A 137 0.63 6.89 7.12
C ILE A 137 0.32 5.62 7.89
N LEU A 138 1.33 5.05 8.54
CA LEU A 138 1.22 3.82 9.28
C LEU A 138 1.36 4.12 10.76
N GLN A 139 0.44 3.59 11.55
CA GLN A 139 0.54 3.57 12.99
C GLN A 139 0.92 2.19 13.48
N LYS A 140 1.95 2.12 14.33
CA LYS A 140 2.35 0.89 14.99
C LYS A 140 1.33 0.54 16.08
N TYR A 141 0.87 -0.71 16.09
CA TYR A 141 0.12 -1.30 17.19
C TYR A 141 0.89 -2.51 17.71
N ILE A 142 1.27 -2.49 18.98
CA ILE A 142 2.00 -3.59 19.62
C ILE A 142 0.97 -4.47 20.35
N SER A 143 0.77 -5.68 19.85
CA SER A 143 -0.04 -6.70 20.53
C SER A 143 0.85 -7.46 21.51
N GLU A 144 0.52 -7.41 22.80
CA GLU A 144 1.15 -8.27 23.82
C GLU A 144 0.69 -9.74 23.69
N GLU A 145 -0.39 -9.98 22.94
CA GLU A 145 -1.01 -11.28 22.78
C GLU A 145 -0.46 -12.03 21.55
N ASN A 146 -0.36 -13.35 21.65
CA ASN A 146 -0.04 -14.19 20.51
C ASN A 146 -1.26 -14.29 19.59
N ILE A 147 -1.08 -13.93 18.31
CA ILE A 147 -2.12 -14.00 17.29
C ILE A 147 -1.81 -15.21 16.39
N PRO A 148 -2.53 -16.33 16.51
CA PRO A 148 -2.29 -17.48 15.64
C PRO A 148 -2.71 -17.14 14.20
N GLU A 149 -1.83 -17.42 13.24
CA GLU A 149 -2.05 -17.17 11.80
C GLU A 149 -3.36 -17.80 11.27
N ASN A 150 -3.82 -18.89 11.90
CA ASN A 150 -5.00 -19.67 11.54
C ASN A 150 -6.27 -19.39 12.38
N LYS A 151 -6.23 -18.48 13.37
CA LYS A 151 -7.40 -18.08 14.16
C LYS A 151 -8.11 -16.84 13.63
N LEU A 152 -7.84 -16.45 12.39
CA LEU A 152 -8.69 -15.57 11.56
C LEU A 152 -10.03 -16.26 11.23
N LYS A 153 -10.77 -16.77 12.23
CA LYS A 153 -12.09 -17.39 12.04
C LYS A 153 -13.16 -16.31 11.93
N PHE A 154 -13.06 -15.50 10.89
CA PHE A 154 -14.10 -14.54 10.53
C PHE A 154 -15.13 -15.23 9.63
N LEU A 155 -16.40 -15.16 10.02
CA LEU A 155 -17.48 -15.29 9.06
C LEU A 155 -17.70 -13.90 8.47
N ASP A 156 -17.20 -13.78 7.25
CA ASP A 156 -17.45 -12.73 6.26
C ASP A 156 -18.71 -11.86 6.50
N SER A 157 -18.50 -10.54 6.44
CA SER A 157 -19.29 -9.52 5.72
C SER A 157 -19.21 -8.19 6.46
N GLY A 158 -18.13 -7.45 6.19
CA GLY A 158 -18.09 -6.01 6.40
C GLY A 158 -19.13 -5.34 5.50
N ASN A 159 -20.37 -5.19 5.97
CA ASN A 159 -21.37 -4.40 5.25
C ASN A 159 -20.97 -2.93 5.36
N PHE A 160 -20.21 -2.48 4.36
CA PHE A 160 -19.84 -1.09 4.17
C PHE A 160 -21.02 -0.35 3.53
N GLN A 161 -21.52 0.64 4.24
CA GLN A 161 -22.42 1.64 3.65
C GLN A 161 -21.76 2.99 3.81
N ASN A 162 -21.59 3.70 2.71
CA ASN A 162 -21.20 5.10 2.71
C ASN A 162 -22.29 5.92 2.03
N LYS A 163 -22.78 6.93 2.75
CA LYS A 163 -23.69 7.93 2.19
C LYS A 163 -23.35 9.28 2.79
N LEU A 164 -22.89 10.21 1.95
CA LEU A 164 -22.54 11.57 2.34
C LEU A 164 -21.49 11.60 3.47
N GLY A 165 -20.47 10.73 3.37
CA GLY A 165 -19.41 10.61 4.37
C GLY A 165 -19.81 9.93 5.68
N LYS A 166 -21.04 9.42 5.79
CA LYS A 166 -21.47 8.58 6.90
C LYS A 166 -21.20 7.13 6.57
N ILE A 167 -20.34 6.52 7.35
CA ILE A 167 -19.87 5.15 7.20
C ILE A 167 -20.53 4.28 8.24
N THR A 168 -21.03 3.13 7.82
CA THR A 168 -21.32 2.00 8.68
C THR A 168 -20.43 0.84 8.27
N TYR A 169 -19.73 0.26 9.22
CA TYR A 169 -18.98 -0.98 9.05
C TYR A 169 -19.40 -1.96 10.15
N SER A 170 -19.83 -3.16 9.77
CA SER A 170 -20.29 -4.18 10.71
C SER A 170 -19.38 -5.40 10.67
N ALA A 171 -19.06 -5.97 11.81
CA ALA A 171 -18.25 -7.19 11.93
C ALA A 171 -19.00 -8.25 12.75
N LYS A 172 -18.77 -9.52 12.40
CA LYS A 172 -19.40 -10.67 13.05
C LYS A 172 -18.34 -11.59 13.65
N PHE A 173 -18.56 -12.05 14.88
CA PHE A 173 -17.64 -12.89 15.64
C PHE A 173 -18.31 -14.18 16.07
N ASN A 174 -17.68 -15.33 15.77
CA ASN A 174 -18.14 -16.65 16.19
C ASN A 174 -17.72 -16.95 17.65
N TYR A 175 -18.60 -17.60 18.40
CA TYR A 175 -18.33 -18.06 19.76
C TYR A 175 -18.29 -19.58 19.86
N LYS A 176 -17.44 -20.06 20.76
CA LYS A 176 -17.48 -21.46 21.21
C LYS A 176 -18.38 -21.65 22.43
N GLU A 177 -18.53 -20.64 23.28
CA GLU A 177 -19.29 -20.72 24.53
C GLU A 177 -19.98 -19.39 24.85
N LYS A 178 -21.15 -19.47 25.49
CA LYS A 178 -22.05 -18.35 25.81
C LYS A 178 -21.51 -17.57 27.01
N SER A 179 -20.49 -16.74 26.82
CA SER A 179 -20.11 -15.73 27.84
C SER A 179 -20.82 -14.41 27.54
N ALA A 180 -21.63 -13.97 28.50
CA ALA A 180 -22.18 -12.63 28.56
C ALA A 180 -21.02 -11.65 28.75
N GLU A 181 -21.04 -10.56 28.00
CA GLU A 181 -19.97 -9.54 27.91
C GLU A 181 -18.75 -10.00 27.12
N GLN A 182 -18.78 -9.66 25.83
CA GLN A 182 -17.65 -9.79 24.92
C GLN A 182 -16.97 -8.43 24.86
N ASP A 183 -15.73 -8.37 25.32
CA ASP A 183 -14.91 -7.17 25.21
C ASP A 183 -14.28 -7.17 23.81
N VAL A 184 -15.04 -6.64 22.85
CA VAL A 184 -14.53 -6.35 21.51
C VAL A 184 -14.21 -4.88 21.46
N ASP A 185 -12.94 -4.57 21.25
CA ASP A 185 -12.46 -3.22 21.04
C ASP A 185 -12.27 -2.95 19.56
N ILE A 186 -12.28 -1.66 19.23
CA ILE A 186 -11.86 -1.15 17.92
C ILE A 186 -10.67 -0.22 18.09
N ILE A 187 -9.71 -0.37 17.19
CA ILE A 187 -8.55 0.48 17.09
C ILE A 187 -8.56 1.11 15.70
N LEU A 188 -8.42 2.43 15.68
CA LEU A 188 -8.30 3.25 14.49
C LEU A 188 -6.97 4.03 14.58
N PRO A 189 -6.34 4.38 13.44
CA PRO A 189 -5.21 5.29 13.45
C PRO A 189 -5.56 6.65 14.10
N ASP A 190 -4.70 7.17 14.96
CA ASP A 190 -4.85 8.42 15.69
C ASP A 190 -4.92 9.63 14.75
N ASP A 191 -4.16 9.59 13.66
CA ASP A 191 -4.24 10.65 12.63
C ASP A 191 -5.62 10.69 11.97
N LEU A 192 -6.28 9.53 11.80
CA LEU A 192 -7.66 9.45 11.30
C LEU A 192 -8.67 9.98 12.33
N ILE A 193 -8.43 9.73 13.62
CA ILE A 193 -9.27 10.18 14.72
C ILE A 193 -9.45 11.71 14.64
N SER A 194 -8.41 12.46 14.31
CA SER A 194 -8.51 13.93 14.17
C SER A 194 -9.46 14.41 13.05
N LEU A 195 -9.68 13.58 12.02
CA LEU A 195 -10.44 13.93 10.81
C LEU A 195 -11.94 13.64 10.93
N ARG A 196 -12.35 12.77 11.87
CA ARG A 196 -13.73 12.32 11.99
C ARG A 196 -14.57 13.30 12.81
N LYS A 197 -15.85 13.44 12.46
CA LYS A 197 -16.83 14.21 13.23
C LYS A 197 -17.46 13.38 14.35
N THR A 198 -17.75 12.11 14.09
CA THR A 198 -18.39 11.22 15.07
C THR A 198 -17.82 9.82 14.98
N ILE A 199 -17.81 9.12 16.12
CA ILE A 199 -17.58 7.68 16.23
C ILE A 199 -18.67 7.09 17.14
N ASP A 200 -19.34 6.04 16.65
CA ASP A 200 -20.30 5.24 17.41
C ASP A 200 -19.87 3.78 17.28
N PHE A 201 -19.71 3.07 18.38
CA PHE A 201 -19.34 1.67 18.39
C PHE A 201 -20.26 0.93 19.35
N LYS A 202 -20.89 -0.14 18.87
CA LYS A 202 -21.82 -0.93 19.69
C LYS A 202 -22.00 -2.35 19.20
N GLN A 203 -22.29 -3.24 20.14
CA GLN A 203 -22.87 -4.54 19.86
C GLN A 203 -24.33 -4.35 19.42
N VAL A 204 -24.70 -4.90 18.26
CA VAL A 204 -26.07 -4.77 17.70
C VAL A 204 -26.89 -6.05 17.80
N SER A 205 -26.24 -7.21 17.91
CA SER A 205 -26.91 -8.49 18.16
C SER A 205 -25.97 -9.49 18.81
N VAL A 206 -26.53 -10.40 19.60
CA VAL A 206 -25.81 -11.54 20.19
C VAL A 206 -26.73 -12.76 20.22
N SER A 207 -26.18 -13.91 19.85
CA SER A 207 -26.79 -15.24 19.95
C SER A 207 -25.81 -16.20 20.62
N ASP A 208 -26.21 -17.47 20.75
CA ASP A 208 -25.38 -18.51 21.40
C ASP A 208 -24.05 -18.77 20.67
N THR A 209 -23.95 -18.43 19.38
CA THR A 209 -22.78 -18.73 18.54
C THR A 209 -22.22 -17.54 17.79
N LEU A 210 -22.88 -16.37 17.82
CA LEU A 210 -22.53 -15.22 17.00
C LEU A 210 -22.86 -13.90 17.70
N ALA A 211 -21.99 -12.89 17.61
CA ALA A 211 -22.38 -11.50 17.82
C ALA A 211 -22.05 -10.67 16.60
N THR A 212 -22.84 -9.63 16.42
CA THR A 212 -22.59 -8.59 15.42
C THR A 212 -22.32 -7.28 16.13
N PHE A 213 -21.26 -6.61 15.72
CA PHE A 213 -20.90 -5.28 16.17
C PHE A 213 -20.96 -4.32 14.99
N LYS A 214 -21.20 -3.04 15.29
CA LYS A 214 -21.31 -1.98 14.28
C LYS A 214 -20.49 -0.77 14.70
N LEU A 215 -19.66 -0.31 13.77
CA LEU A 215 -18.92 0.94 13.82
C LEU A 215 -19.61 1.94 12.88
N GLY A 216 -20.02 3.07 13.45
CA GLY A 216 -20.48 4.26 12.74
C GLY A 216 -19.40 5.33 12.77
N LEU A 217 -19.02 5.85 11.60
CA LEU A 217 -18.10 6.98 11.48
C LEU A 217 -18.74 8.05 10.60
N SER A 218 -18.40 9.32 10.83
CA SER A 218 -18.73 10.36 9.86
C SER A 218 -17.54 11.27 9.59
N PHE A 219 -17.32 11.57 8.32
CA PHE A 219 -16.25 12.44 7.86
C PHE A 219 -16.84 13.71 7.25
N PRO A 220 -16.34 14.90 7.59
CA PRO A 220 -16.70 16.12 6.89
C PRO A 220 -16.12 16.16 5.48
N LYS A 221 -16.90 16.60 4.50
CA LYS A 221 -16.42 16.87 3.13
C LYS A 221 -15.21 17.82 3.11
N SER A 222 -15.15 18.76 4.06
CA SER A 222 -14.06 19.75 4.17
C SER A 222 -12.68 19.14 4.38
N GLU A 223 -12.58 17.94 4.95
CA GLU A 223 -11.28 17.31 5.19
C GLU A 223 -10.56 16.94 3.89
N PHE A 224 -11.31 16.56 2.84
CA PHE A 224 -10.75 16.30 1.51
C PHE A 224 -10.08 17.54 0.92
N THR A 225 -10.70 18.72 1.10
CA THR A 225 -10.13 19.99 0.64
C THR A 225 -8.91 20.39 1.47
N LYS A 226 -8.95 20.24 2.79
CA LYS A 226 -7.80 20.56 3.66
C LYS A 226 -6.58 19.70 3.34
N LEU A 227 -6.81 18.40 3.13
CA LEU A 227 -5.76 17.43 2.83
C LEU A 227 -5.35 17.43 1.35
N HIS A 228 -6.07 18.14 0.48
CA HIS A 228 -5.88 18.12 -0.97
C HIS A 228 -5.98 16.71 -1.59
N VAL A 229 -6.94 15.91 -1.13
CA VAL A 229 -7.16 14.53 -1.57
C VAL A 229 -8.55 14.30 -2.15
N ASN A 230 -8.67 13.30 -3.02
CA ASN A 230 -9.92 12.85 -3.61
C ASN A 230 -10.45 11.58 -2.94
N SER A 231 -9.57 10.82 -2.28
CA SER A 231 -9.90 9.58 -1.58
C SER A 231 -9.10 9.45 -0.28
N LEU A 232 -9.72 8.79 0.69
CA LEU A 232 -9.15 8.40 1.97
C LEU A 232 -9.41 6.91 2.16
N THR A 233 -8.39 6.14 2.47
CA THR A 233 -8.56 4.75 2.93
C THR A 233 -8.02 4.65 4.34
N PHE A 234 -8.73 3.95 5.21
CA PHE A 234 -8.22 3.69 6.54
C PHE A 234 -8.50 2.27 6.98
N GLU A 235 -7.65 1.77 7.87
CA GLU A 235 -7.86 0.48 8.50
C GLU A 235 -8.54 0.63 9.85
N VAL A 236 -9.42 -0.33 10.14
CA VAL A 236 -9.98 -0.56 11.46
C VAL A 236 -9.55 -1.95 11.92
N LEU A 237 -8.94 -2.00 13.11
CA LEU A 237 -8.59 -3.24 13.77
C LEU A 237 -9.68 -3.53 14.80
N TRP A 238 -10.35 -4.66 14.65
CA TRP A 238 -11.28 -5.18 15.65
C TRP A 238 -10.55 -6.23 16.46
N PHE A 239 -10.52 -6.04 17.75
CA PHE A 239 -9.75 -6.85 18.68
C PHE A 239 -10.70 -7.54 19.64
N GLN A 240 -10.64 -8.86 19.71
CA GLN A 240 -11.36 -9.63 20.71
C GLN A 240 -10.36 -10.41 21.57
N LYS A 241 -10.42 -10.19 22.88
CA LYS A 241 -9.62 -10.94 23.84
C LYS A 241 -10.34 -12.21 24.26
N TYR A 242 -9.68 -13.36 24.16
CA TYR A 242 -10.08 -14.60 24.83
C TYR A 242 -9.21 -14.80 26.07
N SER A 243 -9.72 -15.55 27.06
CA SER A 243 -8.97 -15.92 28.27
C SER A 243 -7.56 -16.47 27.94
N ASP A 244 -6.60 -16.18 28.81
CA ASP A 244 -5.19 -16.59 28.76
C ASP A 244 -4.50 -16.39 27.39
N LYS A 245 -4.31 -15.11 27.08
CA LYS A 245 -3.36 -14.56 26.11
C LYS A 245 -3.59 -14.84 24.62
N ASN A 246 -4.83 -15.13 24.25
CA ASN A 246 -5.21 -15.34 22.85
C ASN A 246 -6.08 -14.18 22.39
N ALA A 247 -5.68 -13.54 21.30
CA ALA A 247 -6.48 -12.51 20.64
C ALA A 247 -6.91 -12.96 19.23
N VAL A 248 -8.06 -12.46 18.80
CA VAL A 248 -8.48 -12.52 17.40
C VAL A 248 -8.57 -11.09 16.87
N ILE A 249 -7.94 -10.86 15.72
CA ILE A 249 -7.85 -9.54 15.09
C ILE A 249 -8.46 -9.58 13.69
N LEU A 250 -9.42 -8.69 13.43
CA LEU A 250 -9.90 -8.38 12.08
C LEU A 250 -9.33 -7.04 11.67
N ILE A 251 -8.67 -6.96 10.53
CA ILE A 251 -8.34 -5.67 9.92
C ILE A 251 -9.24 -5.47 8.71
N GLY A 252 -10.12 -4.47 8.79
CA GLY A 252 -10.94 -4.03 7.68
C GLY A 252 -10.38 -2.75 7.06
N SER A 253 -10.29 -2.68 5.74
CA SER A 253 -9.93 -1.45 5.02
C SER A 253 -11.19 -0.76 4.50
N ILE A 254 -11.34 0.53 4.79
CA ILE A 254 -12.54 1.32 4.50
C ILE A 254 -12.14 2.49 3.58
N PRO A 255 -12.55 2.47 2.29
CA PRO A 255 -12.34 3.59 1.39
C PRO A 255 -13.48 4.61 1.51
N ILE A 256 -13.14 5.90 1.41
CA ILE A 256 -14.07 7.04 1.29
C ILE A 256 -13.57 7.89 0.14
N THR A 257 -14.47 8.33 -0.73
CA THR A 257 -14.17 9.21 -1.85
C THR A 257 -14.95 10.51 -1.73
N LEU A 258 -14.43 11.57 -2.33
CA LEU A 258 -15.13 12.86 -2.41
C LEU A 258 -16.48 12.74 -3.16
N ASN A 259 -16.59 11.78 -4.08
CA ASN A 259 -17.81 11.51 -4.83
C ASN A 259 -18.93 10.94 -3.96
N ASP A 260 -18.64 10.37 -2.79
CA ASP A 260 -19.65 9.86 -1.87
C ASP A 260 -20.51 10.96 -1.23
N TYR A 261 -20.19 12.23 -1.49
CA TYR A 261 -20.92 13.43 -1.02
C TYR A 261 -21.81 14.07 -2.09
N GLN A 262 -22.00 13.42 -3.23
CA GLN A 262 -22.91 13.83 -4.30
C GLN A 262 -24.27 13.13 -4.12
#